data_AF-A0A022MHD2-F1
#
_entry.id   AF-A0A022MHD2-F1
#
_cell.length_a   1.000
_cell.length_b   1.000
_cell.length_c   1.000
_cell.angle_alpha   90.00
_cell.angle_beta   90.00
_cell.angle_gamma   90.00
#
_symmetry.space_group_name_H-M   'P 1'
#
loop_
_entity.id
_entity.type
_entity.pdbx_description
1 polymer ?
#
loop_
_entity_poly.entity_id
_entity_poly.type
_entity_poly.pdbx_seq_one_letter_code
_entity_poly.pdbx_strand_id
1 'polypeptide(L)'
;MGALVALGLSTVPAQAAQPAPASVPPGVRERCGWAGPEVVYALGTVVKDRAAVHNGPAADCTVTGHRALNTGVEIYCKHTNTAGSLWYYTPVGWIYSPYIRVDKVSVPRAT
;
A
#
# COMPACT_ATOMS: atom_id res chain seq x y z
N MET A 1 -40.68 -34.16 -38.87
CA MET A 1 -40.51 -32.94 -38.04
C MET A 1 -39.65 -33.32 -36.84
N GLY A 2 -38.44 -32.79 -36.76
CA GLY A 2 -37.47 -33.15 -35.71
C GLY A 2 -36.49 -31.99 -35.53
N ALA A 3 -36.34 -31.56 -34.30
CA ALA A 3 -35.90 -30.23 -33.88
C ALA A 3 -34.39 -29.97 -33.99
N LEU A 4 -34.08 -28.69 -34.12
CA LEU A 4 -32.77 -28.04 -34.09
C LEU A 4 -31.96 -28.37 -32.82
N VAL A 5 -30.67 -28.66 -32.99
CA VAL A 5 -29.66 -28.55 -31.92
C VAL A 5 -28.74 -27.40 -32.29
N ALA A 6 -28.87 -26.28 -31.58
CA ALA A 6 -28.01 -25.11 -31.72
C ALA A 6 -26.70 -25.33 -30.97
N LEU A 7 -25.58 -25.26 -31.68
CA LEU A 7 -24.23 -25.20 -31.13
C LEU A 7 -24.00 -23.80 -30.55
N GLY A 8 -24.15 -23.66 -29.23
CA GLY A 8 -23.78 -22.45 -28.51
C GLY A 8 -22.27 -22.38 -28.31
N LEU A 9 -21.58 -21.55 -29.09
CA LEU A 9 -20.19 -21.15 -28.83
C LEU A 9 -20.19 -20.10 -27.72
N SER A 10 -19.84 -20.50 -26.50
CA SER A 10 -19.57 -19.56 -25.40
C SER A 10 -18.22 -18.88 -25.65
N THR A 11 -18.22 -17.67 -26.18
CA THR A 11 -17.04 -16.81 -26.23
C THR A 11 -16.75 -16.30 -24.82
N VAL A 12 -15.78 -16.92 -24.15
CA VAL A 12 -15.19 -16.33 -22.94
C VAL A 12 -14.48 -15.05 -23.38
N PRO A 13 -14.74 -13.88 -22.76
CA PRO A 13 -13.96 -12.70 -23.07
C PRO A 13 -12.51 -13.00 -22.67
N ALA A 14 -11.57 -12.78 -23.60
CA ALA A 14 -10.16 -12.76 -23.29
C ALA A 14 -9.93 -11.65 -22.25
N GLN A 15 -9.73 -12.04 -21.00
CA GLN A 15 -9.39 -11.13 -19.93
C GLN A 15 -8.04 -10.50 -20.32
N ALA A 16 -8.08 -9.24 -20.74
CA ALA A 16 -6.88 -8.47 -21.05
C ALA A 16 -5.94 -8.62 -19.85
N ALA A 17 -4.73 -9.12 -20.10
CA ALA A 17 -3.72 -9.27 -19.08
C ALA A 17 -3.58 -7.91 -18.38
N GLN A 18 -3.98 -7.86 -17.10
CA GLN A 18 -3.79 -6.66 -16.31
C GLN A 18 -2.30 -6.36 -16.33
N PRO A 19 -1.88 -5.10 -16.61
CA PRO A 19 -0.48 -4.76 -16.56
C PRO A 19 0.08 -5.21 -15.21
N ALA A 20 1.18 -5.94 -15.23
CA ALA A 20 1.92 -6.23 -14.00
C ALA A 20 2.13 -4.90 -13.24
N PRO A 21 1.98 -4.88 -11.90
CA PRO A 21 2.21 -3.66 -11.14
C PRO A 21 3.58 -3.12 -11.53
N ALA A 22 3.60 -1.90 -12.08
CA ALA A 22 4.81 -1.28 -12.58
C ALA A 22 5.84 -1.26 -11.45
N SER A 23 6.97 -1.92 -11.65
CA SER A 23 8.11 -1.85 -10.74
C SER A 23 8.56 -0.39 -10.68
N VAL A 24 8.31 0.27 -9.54
CA VAL A 24 8.71 1.66 -9.30
C VAL A 24 10.23 1.77 -9.51
N PRO A 25 10.72 2.67 -10.40
CA PRO A 25 12.14 2.80 -10.69
C PRO A 25 12.96 3.08 -9.43
N PRO A 26 14.15 2.48 -9.27
CA PRO A 26 15.08 2.85 -8.21
C PRO A 26 15.57 4.28 -8.46
N GLY A 27 15.20 5.23 -7.59
CA GLY A 27 15.66 6.63 -7.68
C GLY A 27 14.60 7.72 -7.44
N VAL A 28 13.32 7.36 -7.29
CA VAL A 28 12.27 8.30 -6.84
C VAL A 28 11.85 7.94 -5.43
N ARG A 29 12.77 8.03 -4.47
CA ARG A 29 12.48 7.68 -3.09
C ARG A 29 12.91 8.86 -2.24
N GLU A 30 11.97 9.36 -1.41
CA GLU A 30 12.12 10.54 -0.54
C GLU A 30 11.83 11.91 -1.16
N ARG A 31 10.73 12.03 -1.91
CA ARG A 31 10.16 13.35 -2.21
C ARG A 31 8.82 13.50 -1.51
N CYS A 32 8.55 14.71 -1.01
CA CYS A 32 7.21 15.05 -0.59
C CYS A 32 6.25 14.94 -1.79
N GLY A 33 5.07 14.38 -1.56
CA GLY A 33 4.13 13.98 -2.61
C GLY A 33 4.37 12.57 -3.18
N TRP A 34 5.40 11.84 -2.74
CA TRP A 34 5.60 10.45 -3.16
C TRP A 34 4.62 9.50 -2.45
N ALA A 35 3.91 8.69 -3.21
CA ALA A 35 3.11 7.58 -2.70
C ALA A 35 3.87 6.25 -2.85
N GLY A 36 3.75 5.38 -1.86
CA GLY A 36 4.29 4.02 -1.95
C GLY A 36 3.39 3.10 -2.79
N PRO A 37 3.88 1.91 -3.20
CA PRO A 37 3.02 0.89 -3.78
C PRO A 37 1.95 0.44 -2.76
N GLU A 38 0.72 0.23 -3.23
CA GLU A 38 -0.43 -0.17 -2.41
C GLU A 38 -0.57 -1.70 -2.31
N VAL A 39 0.46 -2.36 -1.78
CA VAL A 39 0.47 -3.82 -1.60
C VAL A 39 0.54 -4.15 -0.11
N VAL A 40 -0.59 -4.47 0.54
CA VAL A 40 -0.63 -4.69 1.99
C VAL A 40 0.44 -5.68 2.45
N TYR A 41 1.40 -5.18 3.23
CA TYR A 41 2.55 -5.91 3.77
C TYR A 41 2.35 -6.29 5.24
N ALA A 42 1.63 -5.48 6.01
CA ALA A 42 1.41 -5.72 7.42
C ALA A 42 0.19 -4.98 7.95
N LEU A 43 -0.26 -5.40 9.14
CA LEU A 43 -1.20 -4.69 9.99
C LEU A 43 -0.47 -4.21 11.24
N GLY A 44 -0.82 -3.03 11.72
CA GLY A 44 -0.28 -2.48 12.95
C GLY A 44 -1.27 -1.62 13.71
N THR A 45 -0.82 -1.14 14.87
CA THR A 45 -1.58 -0.26 15.75
C THR A 45 -0.77 0.99 16.04
N VAL A 46 -1.41 2.16 15.97
CA VAL A 46 -0.81 3.44 16.35
C VAL A 46 -0.55 3.46 17.86
N VAL A 47 0.70 3.68 18.26
CA VAL A 47 1.15 3.70 19.67
C VAL A 47 1.52 5.09 20.17
N LYS A 48 1.43 6.12 19.32
CA LYS A 48 1.61 7.53 19.69
C LYS A 48 0.32 8.29 19.41
N ASP A 49 -0.20 9.00 20.41
CA ASP A 49 -1.34 9.88 20.17
C ASP A 49 -0.96 11.02 19.22
N ARG A 50 -1.91 11.43 18.38
CA ARG A 50 -1.68 12.37 17.28
C ARG A 50 -0.45 11.98 16.42
N ALA A 51 -0.37 10.72 16.00
CA ALA A 51 0.66 10.29 15.07
C ALA A 51 0.51 11.03 13.73
N ALA A 52 1.53 11.81 13.37
CA ALA A 52 1.50 12.62 12.15
C ALA A 52 1.50 11.76 10.90
N VAL A 53 0.68 12.16 9.92
CA VAL A 53 0.61 11.58 8.58
C VAL A 53 1.22 12.60 7.62
N HIS A 54 2.25 12.19 6.88
CA HIS A 54 3.00 13.04 5.95
C HIS A 54 2.67 12.66 4.50
N ASN A 55 2.76 13.64 3.60
CA ASN A 55 2.66 13.39 2.16
C ASN A 55 3.94 12.81 1.55
N GLY A 56 4.95 12.47 2.36
CA GLY A 56 6.19 11.80 1.95
C GLY A 56 6.90 11.19 3.16
N PRO A 57 7.89 10.29 2.95
CA PRO A 57 8.56 9.54 4.01
C PRO A 57 9.70 10.35 4.66
N ALA A 58 9.44 11.60 5.03
CA ALA A 58 10.41 12.48 5.65
C ALA A 58 9.72 13.48 6.58
N ALA A 59 10.42 13.89 7.64
CA ALA A 59 9.85 14.73 8.70
C ALA A 59 9.59 16.17 8.24
N ASP A 60 10.30 16.64 7.22
CA ASP A 60 10.14 17.94 6.56
C ASP A 60 8.97 17.96 5.55
N CYS A 61 8.42 16.79 5.19
CA CYS A 61 7.24 16.72 4.35
C CYS A 61 5.97 17.16 5.07
N THR A 62 5.07 17.82 4.33
CA THR A 62 3.82 18.37 4.85
C THR A 62 2.99 17.33 5.58
N VAL A 63 2.56 17.67 6.80
CA VAL A 63 1.60 16.88 7.57
C VAL A 63 0.21 17.10 7.00
N THR A 64 -0.42 16.05 6.48
CA THR A 64 -1.76 16.05 5.89
C THR A 64 -2.85 15.64 6.87
N GLY A 65 -2.47 15.05 8.01
CA GLY A 65 -3.40 14.58 9.01
C GLY A 65 -2.73 13.97 10.23
N HIS A 66 -3.55 13.44 11.13
CA HIS A 66 -3.09 12.74 12.34
C HIS A 66 -3.93 11.49 12.58
N ARG A 67 -3.32 10.48 13.22
CA ARG A 67 -4.03 9.31 13.74
C ARG A 67 -4.06 9.32 15.26
N ALA A 68 -5.19 8.89 15.83
CA ALA A 68 -5.34 8.76 17.27
C ALA A 68 -4.61 7.51 17.79
N LEU A 69 -4.25 7.52 19.07
CA LEU A 69 -3.72 6.34 19.77
C LEU A 69 -4.68 5.14 19.62
N ASN A 70 -4.12 3.93 19.56
CA ASN A 70 -4.84 2.66 19.43
C ASN A 70 -5.66 2.49 18.13
N THR A 71 -5.42 3.35 17.13
CA THR A 71 -6.02 3.20 15.80
C THR A 71 -5.31 2.08 15.04
N GLY A 72 -6.07 1.14 14.48
CA GLY A 72 -5.55 0.12 13.57
C GLY A 72 -5.15 0.73 12.21
N VAL A 73 -4.04 0.26 11.65
CA VAL A 73 -3.51 0.74 10.37
C VAL A 73 -3.06 -0.41 9.48
N GLU A 74 -3.40 -0.31 8.19
CA GLU A 74 -2.81 -1.14 7.15
C GLU A 74 -1.50 -0.51 6.68
N ILE A 75 -0.45 -1.32 6.57
CA ILE A 75 0.86 -0.91 6.10
C ILE A 75 1.04 -1.50 4.70
N TYR A 76 1.00 -0.64 3.70
CA TYR A 76 1.15 -1.00 2.30
C TYR A 76 2.62 -1.14 1.90
N CYS A 77 3.50 -0.29 2.41
CA CYS A 77 4.93 -0.50 2.18
C CYS A 77 5.76 0.14 3.28
N LYS A 78 7.05 -0.21 3.29
CA LYS A 78 8.05 0.39 4.15
C LYS A 78 9.15 1.02 3.33
N HIS A 79 9.67 2.15 3.80
CA HIS A 79 10.77 2.86 3.17
C HIS A 79 11.70 3.44 4.23
N THR A 80 13.00 3.19 4.08
CA THR A 80 14.03 3.86 4.88
C THR A 80 14.55 5.04 4.09
N ASN A 81 14.43 6.25 4.63
CA ASN A 81 14.90 7.47 3.99
C ASN A 81 16.42 7.68 4.17
N THR A 82 16.98 8.74 3.58
CA THR A 82 18.41 9.12 3.58
C THR A 82 18.92 9.44 4.98
N ALA A 83 18.03 9.88 5.87
CA ALA A 83 18.32 10.07 7.29
C ALA A 83 18.32 8.75 8.09
N GLY A 84 18.16 7.59 7.42
CA GLY A 84 18.11 6.27 8.05
C GLY A 84 16.82 5.98 8.81
N SER A 85 15.82 6.86 8.71
CA SER A 85 14.53 6.72 9.38
C SER A 85 13.59 5.82 8.59
N LEU A 86 12.96 4.86 9.27
CA LEU A 86 11.97 3.96 8.68
C LEU A 86 10.58 4.61 8.71
N TRP A 87 9.88 4.52 7.58
CA TRP A 87 8.54 5.04 7.37
C TRP A 87 7.62 3.97 6.80
N TYR A 88 6.35 4.04 7.18
CA TYR A 88 5.30 3.16 6.68
C TYR A 88 4.31 3.95 5.83
N TYR A 89 4.06 3.46 4.62
CA TYR A 89 2.98 3.96 3.78
C TYR A 89 1.68 3.27 4.16
N THR A 90 0.63 4.05 4.33
CA THR A 90 -0.71 3.63 4.76
C THR A 90 -1.76 4.21 3.81
N PRO A 91 -3.04 3.81 3.89
CA PRO A 91 -4.11 4.37 3.04
C PRO A 91 -4.27 5.90 3.10
N VAL A 92 -3.69 6.57 4.10
CA VAL A 92 -3.78 8.03 4.26
C VAL A 92 -2.46 8.78 4.07
N GLY A 93 -1.35 8.06 3.86
CA GLY A 93 -0.03 8.66 3.71
C GLY A 93 1.05 7.98 4.56
N TRP A 94 2.16 8.69 4.75
CA TRP A 94 3.35 8.17 5.42
C TRP A 94 3.34 8.46 6.91
N ILE A 95 3.62 7.43 7.72
CA ILE A 95 3.72 7.55 9.18
C ILE A 95 5.10 7.04 9.61
N TYR A 96 5.76 7.78 10.50
CA TYR A 96 7.06 7.40 11.03
C TYR A 96 6.96 6.10 11.83
N SER A 97 7.84 5.13 11.56
CA SER A 97 7.64 3.77 12.06
C SER A 97 7.54 3.63 13.59
N PRO A 98 8.24 4.41 14.43
CA PRO A 98 8.09 4.33 15.88
C PRO A 98 6.69 4.72 16.39
N TYR A 99 5.84 5.31 15.56
CA TYR A 99 4.46 5.62 15.93
C TYR A 99 3.51 4.45 15.70
N ILE A 100 3.97 3.36 15.09
CA ILE A 100 3.17 2.18 14.79
C ILE A 100 3.89 0.94 15.35
N ARG A 101 3.20 0.17 16.17
CA ARG A 101 3.60 -1.21 16.47
C ARG A 101 3.03 -2.12 15.39
N VAL A 102 3.88 -2.89 14.73
CA VAL A 102 3.42 -3.92 13.77
C VAL A 102 2.87 -5.10 14.55
N ASP A 103 1.60 -5.45 14.31
CA ASP A 103 0.91 -6.54 15.02
C ASP A 103 0.95 -7.85 14.21
N LYS A 104 0.92 -7.77 12.86
CA LYS A 104 0.98 -8.94 11.97
C LYS A 104 1.63 -8.58 10.65
N VAL A 105 2.55 -9.42 10.15
CA VAL A 105 3.07 -9.30 8.78
C VAL A 105 2.20 -10.15 7.85
N SER A 106 1.60 -9.52 6.85
CA SER A 106 0.91 -10.16 5.74
C SER A 106 1.87 -10.21 4.55
N VAL A 107 2.75 -11.19 4.51
CA VAL A 107 3.55 -11.44 3.30
C VAL A 107 2.58 -11.83 2.18
N PRO A 108 2.74 -11.34 0.93
CA PRO A 108 1.99 -11.91 -0.18
C PRO A 108 2.25 -13.41 -0.22
N ARG A 109 1.22 -14.22 -0.42
CA ARG A 109 1.41 -15.63 -0.80
C ARG A 109 2.28 -15.61 -2.06
N ALA A 110 3.53 -16.09 -1.96
CA ALA A 110 4.29 -16.45 -3.14
C ALA A 110 3.49 -17.53 -3.87
N THR A 111 2.87 -17.16 -4.98
CA THR A 111 2.39 -18.11 -5.99
C THR A 111 3.53 -18.47 -6.91
#